data_AF-A0A258EJK5-F1
#
_entry.id   AF-A0A258EJK5-F1
#
_cell.length_a   1.000
_cell.length_b   1.000
_cell.length_c   1.000
_cell.angle_alpha   90.00
_cell.angle_beta   90.00
_cell.angle_gamma   90.00
#
_symmetry.space_group_name_H-M   'P 1'
#
loop_
_entity.id
_entity.type
_entity.pdbx_description
1 polymer ?
#
loop_
_entity_poly.entity_id
_entity_poly.type
_entity_poly.pdbx_seq_one_letter_code
_entity_poly.pdbx_strand_id
1 'polypeptide(L)'
;MKLLNLDQTLGPHVRVGKKEYLFFSGTSYLGMEAIGHYQAVLHDCIRQYGFNHGLSRVNNVRLKVFEEFEEYFAKNAKAEAAAVLSSGFLAGIAASRWLFAQTDESWIAPDAHPATDFG
;
A
#
# COMPACT_ATOMS: atom_id res chain seq x y z
N MET A 1 14.26 -17.42 -15.06
CA MET A 1 13.17 -17.99 -14.22
C MET A 1 11.99 -18.32 -15.13
N LYS A 2 11.30 -19.46 -14.96
CA LYS A 2 10.13 -19.81 -15.78
C LYS A 2 8.89 -19.07 -15.25
N LEU A 3 8.16 -18.40 -16.13
CA LEU A 3 6.92 -17.72 -15.77
C LEU A 3 5.80 -18.74 -15.50
N LEU A 4 5.05 -18.54 -14.42
CA LEU A 4 3.85 -19.30 -14.07
C LEU A 4 2.65 -18.35 -14.12
N ASN A 5 1.71 -18.61 -15.05
CA ASN A 5 0.47 -17.84 -15.17
C ASN A 5 -0.65 -18.63 -14.48
N LEU A 6 -1.37 -17.98 -13.56
CA LEU A 6 -2.37 -18.62 -12.70
C LEU A 6 -3.67 -17.81 -12.72
N ASP A 7 -4.79 -18.47 -13.01
CA ASP A 7 -6.14 -17.89 -12.94
C ASP A 7 -6.80 -18.26 -11.60
N GLN A 8 -6.20 -17.80 -10.51
CA GLN A 8 -6.69 -18.03 -9.14
C GLN A 8 -6.28 -16.89 -8.21
N THR A 9 -6.97 -16.76 -7.09
CA THR A 9 -6.52 -15.92 -5.97
C THR A 9 -5.25 -16.49 -5.36
N LEU A 10 -4.27 -15.65 -5.07
CA LEU A 10 -3.08 -16.06 -4.32
C LEU A 10 -3.42 -16.20 -2.83
N GLY A 11 -2.78 -17.16 -2.19
CA GLY A 11 -2.94 -17.47 -0.76
C GLY A 11 -1.82 -18.42 -0.32
N PRO A 12 -1.99 -19.16 0.79
CA PRO A 12 -0.96 -20.10 1.28
C PRO A 12 -0.66 -21.24 0.30
N HIS A 13 -1.59 -21.52 -0.63
CA HIS A 13 -1.46 -22.54 -1.65
C HIS A 13 -1.68 -21.96 -3.04
N VAL A 14 -0.97 -22.52 -4.03
CA VAL A 14 -1.20 -22.26 -5.45
C VAL A 14 -1.33 -23.59 -6.19
N ARG A 15 -2.29 -23.67 -7.10
CA ARG A 15 -2.43 -24.81 -8.01
C ARG A 15 -1.71 -24.55 -9.33
N VAL A 16 -0.80 -25.45 -9.72
CA VAL A 16 -0.12 -25.44 -11.02
C VAL A 16 -0.49 -26.72 -11.77
N GLY A 17 -1.28 -26.57 -12.83
CA GLY A 17 -1.89 -27.71 -13.51
C GLY A 17 -2.85 -28.47 -12.59
N LYS A 18 -2.56 -29.76 -12.34
CA LYS A 18 -3.37 -30.63 -11.45
C LYS A 18 -2.78 -30.77 -10.04
N LYS A 19 -1.67 -30.09 -9.73
CA LYS A 19 -0.96 -30.25 -8.46
C LYS A 19 -0.99 -28.96 -7.65
N GLU A 20 -1.18 -29.10 -6.35
CA GLU A 20 -1.14 -28.02 -5.37
C GLU A 20 0.26 -27.90 -4.76
N TYR A 21 0.65 -26.66 -4.45
CA TYR A 21 1.93 -26.30 -3.86
C TYR A 21 1.74 -25.26 -2.76
N LEU A 22 2.61 -25.28 -1.75
CA LEU A 22 2.73 -24.19 -0.79
C LEU A 22 3.39 -22.97 -1.46
N PHE A 23 2.83 -21.80 -1.22
CA PHE A 23 3.27 -20.55 -1.83
C PHE A 23 4.02 -19.68 -0.82
N PHE A 24 5.33 -19.60 -1.00
CA PHE A 24 6.23 -18.84 -0.12
C PHE A 24 6.75 -17.53 -0.76
N SER A 25 6.02 -16.99 -1.75
CA SER A 25 6.48 -15.86 -2.55
C SER A 25 5.43 -14.75 -2.57
N GLY A 26 5.37 -13.92 -1.52
CA GLY A 26 4.47 -12.78 -1.48
C GLY A 26 4.62 -11.95 -0.21
N THR A 27 3.83 -10.90 -0.10
CA THR A 27 3.83 -9.97 1.05
C THR A 27 2.55 -10.04 1.89
N SER A 28 1.70 -11.05 1.63
CA SER A 28 0.50 -11.29 2.43
C SER A 28 0.84 -12.04 3.72
N TYR A 29 1.54 -11.36 4.63
CA TYR A 29 1.99 -11.96 5.88
C TYR A 29 0.84 -12.33 6.83
N LEU A 30 -0.28 -11.59 6.74
CA LEU A 30 -1.44 -11.74 7.62
C LEU A 30 -2.65 -12.40 6.94
N GLY A 31 -2.61 -12.65 5.62
CA GLY A 31 -3.73 -13.26 4.90
C GLY A 31 -5.03 -12.45 4.94
N MET A 32 -4.93 -11.12 5.06
CA MET A 32 -6.08 -10.22 5.26
C MET A 32 -7.12 -10.34 4.14
N GLU A 33 -6.67 -10.59 2.91
CA GLU A 33 -7.50 -10.76 1.71
C GLU A 33 -8.43 -11.97 1.79
N ALA A 34 -8.13 -12.98 2.63
CA ALA A 34 -8.97 -14.15 2.81
C ALA A 34 -10.06 -13.94 3.88
N ILE A 35 -10.01 -12.83 4.63
CA ILE A 35 -10.97 -12.55 5.69
C ILE A 35 -12.27 -12.04 5.08
N GLY A 36 -13.32 -12.86 5.11
CA GLY A 36 -14.62 -12.52 4.51
C GLY A 36 -15.24 -11.22 5.03
N HIS A 37 -15.04 -10.88 6.31
CA HIS A 37 -15.50 -9.60 6.85
C HIS A 37 -14.78 -8.40 6.20
N TYR A 38 -13.47 -8.51 5.99
CA TYR A 38 -12.69 -7.46 5.32
C TYR A 38 -13.16 -7.25 3.86
N GLN A 39 -13.43 -8.34 3.15
CA GLN A 39 -13.97 -8.28 1.79
C GLN A 39 -15.35 -7.60 1.74
N ALA A 40 -16.23 -7.89 2.71
CA ALA A 40 -17.55 -7.27 2.80
C ALA A 40 -17.43 -5.74 3.01
N VAL A 41 -16.57 -5.31 3.94
CA VAL A 41 -16.31 -3.88 4.19
C VAL A 41 -15.78 -3.19 2.93
N LEU A 42 -14.81 -3.79 2.24
CA LEU A 42 -14.27 -3.22 0.99
C LEU A 42 -15.35 -3.03 -0.08
N HIS A 43 -16.22 -4.02 -0.24
CA HIS A 43 -17.30 -3.96 -1.22
C HIS A 43 -18.34 -2.89 -0.87
N ASP A 44 -18.67 -2.71 0.40
CA ASP A 44 -19.55 -1.64 0.84
C ASP A 44 -18.93 -0.25 0.64
N CYS A 45 -17.63 -0.10 0.90
CA CYS A 45 -16.89 1.13 0.59
C CYS A 45 -16.89 1.44 -0.90
N ILE A 46 -16.70 0.45 -1.77
CA ILE A 46 -16.77 0.63 -3.23
C ILE A 46 -18.16 1.08 -3.66
N ARG A 47 -19.23 0.54 -3.05
CA ARG A 47 -20.60 0.97 -3.34
C ARG A 47 -20.87 2.41 -2.87
N GLN A 48 -20.33 2.79 -1.72
CA GLN A 48 -20.54 4.11 -1.13
C GLN A 48 -19.74 5.21 -1.81
N TYR A 49 -18.45 4.96 -2.08
CA TYR A 49 -17.53 5.96 -2.61
C TYR A 49 -17.34 5.79 -4.13
N GLY A 50 -17.47 4.59 -4.67
CA GLY A 50 -17.12 4.30 -6.06
C GLY A 50 -15.67 3.84 -6.22
N PHE A 51 -15.32 3.35 -7.41
CA PHE A 51 -14.01 2.73 -7.67
C PHE A 51 -12.86 3.73 -7.78
N ASN A 52 -13.10 4.89 -8.37
CA ASN A 52 -12.10 5.93 -8.58
C ASN A 52 -12.80 7.29 -8.71
N HIS A 53 -12.18 8.32 -8.16
CA HIS A 53 -12.75 9.67 -8.07
C HIS A 53 -12.10 10.65 -9.06
N GLY A 54 -10.97 10.30 -9.69
CA GLY A 54 -10.33 11.13 -10.72
C GLY A 54 -9.91 12.54 -10.27
N LEU A 55 -9.91 12.83 -8.97
CA LEU A 55 -9.63 14.13 -8.39
C LEU A 55 -8.32 14.10 -7.60
N SER A 56 -7.54 15.17 -7.71
CA SER A 56 -6.37 15.38 -6.86
C SER A 56 -6.79 15.79 -5.44
N ARG A 57 -5.97 15.43 -4.45
CA ARG A 57 -6.14 15.87 -3.05
C ARG A 57 -6.00 17.39 -2.85
N VAL A 58 -5.49 18.15 -3.83
CA VAL A 58 -5.48 19.62 -3.76
C VAL A 58 -6.83 20.26 -4.12
N ASN A 59 -7.77 19.48 -4.65
CA ASN A 59 -9.11 19.96 -5.00
C ASN A 59 -9.92 20.34 -3.74
N ASN A 60 -10.95 21.17 -3.88
CA ASN A 60 -11.84 21.58 -2.81
C ASN A 60 -12.93 20.54 -2.48
N VAL A 61 -13.20 19.58 -3.38
CA VAL A 61 -14.06 18.43 -3.11
C VAL A 61 -13.21 17.22 -2.76
N ARG A 62 -13.40 16.67 -1.55
CA ARG A 62 -12.60 15.56 -1.00
C ARG A 62 -13.49 14.56 -0.28
N LEU A 63 -13.10 13.29 -0.32
CA LEU A 63 -13.74 12.26 0.50
C LEU A 63 -13.22 12.35 1.93
N LYS A 64 -14.14 12.37 2.89
CA LYS A 64 -13.84 12.41 4.31
C LYS A 64 -12.99 11.23 4.80
N VAL A 65 -13.15 10.07 4.18
CA VAL A 65 -12.44 8.82 4.54
C VAL A 65 -10.91 8.97 4.53
N PHE A 66 -10.37 9.87 3.70
CA PHE A 66 -8.94 10.11 3.68
C PHE A 66 -8.43 10.78 4.95
N GLU A 67 -9.09 11.85 5.40
CA GLU A 67 -8.73 12.58 6.62
C GLU A 67 -8.95 11.69 7.84
N GLU A 68 -10.07 10.95 7.89
CA GLU A 68 -10.36 9.98 8.95
C GLU A 68 -9.28 8.89 9.04
N PHE A 69 -8.82 8.39 7.90
CA PHE A 69 -7.72 7.41 7.86
C PHE A 69 -6.39 8.03 8.31
N GLU A 70 -6.05 9.22 7.83
CA GLU A 70 -4.80 9.91 8.18
C GLU A 70 -4.73 10.21 9.69
N GLU A 71 -5.82 10.71 10.29
CA GLU A 71 -5.94 10.94 11.74
C GLU A 71 -5.83 9.63 12.53
N TYR A 72 -6.56 8.60 12.11
CA TYR A 72 -6.49 7.27 12.73
C TYR A 72 -5.07 6.71 12.66
N PHE A 73 -4.44 6.78 11.49
CA PHE A 73 -3.11 6.23 11.28
C PHE A 73 -2.06 6.98 12.09
N ALA A 74 -2.07 8.31 12.09
CA ALA A 74 -1.15 9.14 12.88
C ALA A 74 -1.22 8.79 14.37
N LYS A 75 -2.45 8.69 14.92
CA LYS A 75 -2.68 8.30 16.31
C LYS A 75 -2.10 6.93 16.64
N ASN A 76 -2.33 5.92 15.79
CA ASN A 76 -1.87 4.55 16.03
C ASN A 76 -0.36 4.39 15.80
N ALA A 77 0.20 5.12 14.85
CA ALA A 77 1.64 5.18 14.58
C ALA A 77 2.41 6.04 15.59
N LYS A 78 1.70 6.76 16.48
CA LYS A 78 2.26 7.73 17.44
C LYS A 78 3.07 8.84 16.74
N ALA A 79 2.56 9.29 15.60
CA ALA A 79 3.10 10.41 14.83
C ALA A 79 2.22 11.66 15.03
N GLU A 80 2.79 12.85 14.82
CA GLU A 80 2.05 14.12 14.89
C GLU A 80 0.99 14.22 13.78
N ALA A 81 1.32 13.74 12.58
CA ALA A 81 0.45 13.74 11.42
C ALA A 81 0.77 12.55 10.50
N ALA A 82 -0.14 12.28 9.56
CA ALA A 82 0.07 11.30 8.50
C ALA A 82 -0.51 11.84 7.18
N ALA A 83 0.03 11.33 6.07
CA ALA A 83 -0.49 11.57 4.73
C ALA A 83 -0.56 10.24 3.98
N VAL A 84 -1.72 9.93 3.38
CA VAL A 84 -1.89 8.71 2.59
C VAL A 84 -1.47 8.95 1.13
N LEU A 85 -0.65 8.05 0.60
CA LEU A 85 -0.25 8.02 -0.81
C LEU A 85 -0.71 6.71 -1.46
N SER A 86 -0.76 6.70 -2.79
CA SER A 86 -1.23 5.53 -3.54
C SER A 86 -0.26 4.34 -3.53
N SER A 87 0.99 4.52 -3.08
CA SER A 87 1.94 3.43 -2.90
C SER A 87 3.04 3.79 -1.89
N GLY A 88 3.66 2.75 -1.30
CA GLY A 88 4.86 2.92 -0.48
C GLY A 88 6.06 3.48 -1.25
N PHE A 89 6.12 3.23 -2.56
CA PHE A 89 7.17 3.78 -3.43
C PHE A 89 7.06 5.31 -3.52
N LEU A 90 5.85 5.83 -3.76
CA LEU A 90 5.60 7.27 -3.79
C LEU A 90 5.78 7.91 -2.41
N ALA A 91 5.38 7.22 -1.35
CA ALA A 91 5.60 7.69 0.02
C ALA A 91 7.11 7.85 0.32
N GLY A 92 7.93 6.85 -0.04
CA GLY A 92 9.38 6.90 0.10
C GLY A 92 10.00 8.07 -0.68
N ILE A 93 9.63 8.24 -1.95
CA ILE A 93 10.13 9.35 -2.78
C ILE A 93 9.73 10.70 -2.18
N ALA A 94 8.46 10.86 -1.77
CA ALA A 94 7.97 12.12 -1.23
C ALA A 94 8.69 12.50 0.07
N ALA A 95 8.80 11.57 1.01
CA ALA A 95 9.50 11.78 2.28
C ALA A 95 10.97 12.12 2.04
N SER A 96 11.62 11.36 1.18
CA SER A 96 13.05 11.52 0.89
C SER A 96 13.31 12.86 0.18
N ARG A 97 12.59 13.19 -0.90
CA ARG A 97 12.78 14.47 -1.60
C ARG A 97 12.52 15.68 -0.69
N TRP A 98 11.54 15.59 0.20
CA TRP A 98 11.25 16.67 1.13
C TRP A 98 12.38 16.84 2.15
N LEU A 99 12.89 15.76 2.74
CA LEU A 99 13.95 15.82 3.75
C LEU A 99 15.26 16.35 3.16
N PHE A 100 15.63 15.88 1.98
CA PHE A 100 16.88 16.25 1.32
C PHE A 100 16.98 17.74 1.00
N ALA A 101 15.86 18.37 0.65
CA ALA A 101 15.83 19.81 0.41
C ALA A 101 16.08 20.65 1.68
N GLN A 102 16.07 20.02 2.87
CA GLN A 102 16.11 20.67 4.17
C GLN A 102 17.41 20.37 4.94
N THR A 103 18.36 19.65 4.35
CA THR A 103 19.59 19.19 5.03
C THR A 103 20.79 19.24 4.09
N ASP A 104 21.97 19.51 4.64
CA ASP A 104 23.22 19.51 3.89
C ASP A 104 23.72 18.09 3.58
N GLU A 105 23.39 17.13 4.45
CA GLU A 105 23.78 15.73 4.30
C GLU A 105 22.61 14.78 4.58
N SER A 106 22.64 13.61 3.94
CA SER A 106 21.68 12.54 4.16
C SER A 106 22.32 11.19 3.85
N TRP A 107 22.02 10.21 4.70
CA TRP A 107 22.69 8.93 4.73
C TRP A 107 21.64 7.83 4.53
N ILE A 108 21.74 7.09 3.42
CA ILE A 108 20.88 5.93 3.16
C ILE A 108 21.62 4.69 3.62
N ALA A 109 20.92 3.82 4.35
CA ALA A 109 21.47 2.51 4.69
C ALA A 109 21.75 1.68 3.41
N PRO A 110 22.83 0.88 3.38
CA PRO A 110 23.03 -0.10 2.32
C PRO A 110 21.81 -1.01 2.16
N ASP A 111 21.51 -1.40 0.92
CA ASP A 111 20.38 -2.27 0.56
C ASP A 111 18.99 -1.74 0.95
N ALA A 112 18.87 -0.44 1.25
CA ALA A 112 17.58 0.20 1.41
C ALA A 112 16.72 0.05 0.15
N HIS A 113 15.40 0.03 0.34
CA HIS A 113 14.48 -0.11 -0.77
C HIS A 113 14.64 1.05 -1.78
N PRO A 114 14.60 0.82 -3.11
CA PRO A 114 14.83 1.87 -4.12
C PRO A 114 13.86 3.07 -4.05
N ALA A 115 12.77 2.94 -3.30
CA ALA A 115 11.86 4.06 -3.03
C ALA A 115 12.50 5.19 -2.21
N THR A 116 13.55 4.89 -1.45
CA THR A 116 14.31 5.88 -0.68
C THR A 116 15.62 6.26 -1.36
N ASP A 117 15.84 5.78 -2.59
CA ASP A 117 17.03 6.03 -3.38
C ASP A 117 16.82 7.26 -4.30
N PHE A 118 17.91 7.97 -4.58
CA PHE A 118 17.89 9.26 -5.29
C PHE A 118 18.20 9.15 -6.79
N GLY A 119 18.54 7.95 -7.25
CA GLY A 119 19.05 7.70 -8.59
C GLY A 119 20.56 7.76 -8.63
#